data_AF-A0A7X3U0K8-F1
#
_entry.id   AF-A0A7X3U0K8-F1
#
_cell.length_a   1.000
_cell.length_b   1.000
_cell.length_c   1.000
_cell.angle_alpha   90.00
_cell.angle_beta   90.00
_cell.angle_gamma   90.00
#
_symmetry.space_group_name_H-M   'P 1'
#
loop_
_entity.id
_entity.type
_entity.pdbx_description
1 polymer ?
#
loop_
_entity_poly.entity_id
_entity_poly.type
_entity_poly.pdbx_seq_one_letter_code
_entity_poly.pdbx_strand_id
1 'polypeptide(L)'
;MPRSFDVLTTALVLLPLLAADARGQQRLDVFRDCAQCPEMVALPEGGLALGRYEVTVGEYRQFASATGGGGDSCLSDGSWRDPGFAQTDRHPVACVSWDDAQEYFWWLSRTTGATYRLPTEEEWERAAAGSQRGCDNERTGHRGTCPVGSHGPNAAGLSDMVGNLWEWMEDCWEGDCGSRVLRGGSWYD
;
A
#
# COMPACT_ATOMS: atom_id res chain seq x y z
N MET A 1 12.78 15.76 -0.51
CA MET A 1 11.51 15.21 0.00
C MET A 1 10.67 14.80 -1.19
N PRO A 2 10.11 13.58 -1.19
CA PRO A 2 9.22 13.11 -2.26
C PRO A 2 8.07 14.10 -2.46
N ARG A 3 7.59 14.21 -3.70
CA ARG A 3 6.46 15.07 -4.03
C ARG A 3 5.17 14.26 -3.81
N SER A 4 4.14 14.85 -3.23
CA SER A 4 2.87 14.19 -2.88
C SER A 4 2.12 13.54 -4.06
N PHE A 5 2.54 13.82 -5.30
CA PHE A 5 2.07 13.10 -6.50
C PHE A 5 2.47 11.63 -6.54
N ASP A 6 3.59 11.30 -5.90
CA ASP A 6 4.27 10.01 -6.06
C ASP A 6 4.02 9.08 -4.88
N VAL A 7 3.01 9.37 -4.06
CA VAL A 7 2.76 8.66 -2.81
C VAL A 7 1.46 7.86 -2.86
N LEU A 8 1.56 6.65 -2.31
CA LEU A 8 0.49 5.70 -2.10
C LEU A 8 0.54 5.09 -0.69
N THR A 9 -0.58 4.52 -0.31
CA THR A 9 -0.77 3.71 0.88
C THR A 9 -0.60 2.20 0.64
N THR A 10 0.21 1.55 1.48
CA THR A 10 0.17 0.09 1.66
C THR A 10 -0.48 -0.24 3.00
N ALA A 11 -1.36 -1.24 2.99
CA ALA A 11 -2.13 -1.64 4.16
C ALA A 11 -1.37 -2.64 5.03
N LEU A 12 -1.32 -2.45 6.34
CA LEU A 12 -0.98 -3.50 7.30
C LEU A 12 -2.24 -3.89 8.08
N VAL A 13 -2.47 -5.19 8.23
CA VAL A 13 -3.55 -5.76 9.04
C VAL A 13 -2.97 -6.49 10.24
N LEU A 14 -3.49 -6.16 11.41
CA LEU A 14 -3.32 -6.99 12.60
C LEU A 14 -4.29 -8.16 12.50
N LEU A 15 -3.73 -9.36 12.34
CA LEU A 15 -4.51 -10.58 12.44
C LEU A 15 -4.86 -10.77 13.93
N PRO A 16 -6.12 -11.08 14.30
CA PRO A 16 -6.35 -11.69 15.60
C PRO A 16 -5.42 -12.89 15.70
N LEU A 17 -4.79 -13.14 16.85
CA LEU A 17 -3.94 -14.32 17.10
C LEU A 17 -4.65 -15.58 16.58
N LEU A 18 -4.39 -15.95 15.34
CA LEU A 18 -4.82 -17.22 14.79
C LEU A 18 -3.90 -18.22 15.45
N ALA A 19 -4.49 -19.13 16.24
CA ALA A 19 -3.79 -20.33 16.64
C ALA A 19 -3.18 -20.92 15.37
N ALA A 20 -1.85 -21.07 15.33
CA ALA A 20 -1.14 -21.62 14.19
C ALA A 20 -1.88 -22.86 13.69
N ASP A 21 -2.23 -22.92 12.40
CA ASP A 21 -2.82 -24.13 11.83
C ASP A 21 -1.84 -25.28 12.11
N ALA A 22 -2.38 -26.42 12.57
CA ALA A 22 -1.64 -27.57 13.09
C ALA A 22 -0.83 -28.31 12.01
N ARG A 23 -0.60 -27.69 10.85
CA ARG A 23 -0.11 -28.34 9.63
C ARG A 23 1.33 -28.05 9.29
N GLY A 24 2.03 -27.18 10.03
CA GLY A 24 3.48 -27.03 9.91
C GLY A 24 3.99 -26.80 8.47
N GLN A 25 3.17 -26.20 7.60
CA GLN A 25 3.47 -26.03 6.20
C GLN A 25 3.34 -24.55 5.84
N GLN A 26 4.48 -23.95 5.49
CA GLN A 26 4.65 -22.56 5.06
C GLN A 26 3.91 -22.35 3.72
N ARG A 27 2.61 -22.10 3.78
CA ARG A 27 1.87 -21.52 2.66
C ARG A 27 1.94 -20.01 2.89
N LEU A 28 2.35 -19.25 1.88
CA LEU A 28 2.12 -17.81 1.91
C LEU A 28 0.59 -17.64 1.93
N ASP A 29 0.05 -17.40 3.11
CA ASP A 29 -1.40 -17.34 3.32
C ASP A 29 -1.89 -16.00 2.80
N VAL A 30 -2.16 -15.98 1.49
CA VAL A 30 -2.86 -14.88 0.83
C VAL A 30 -4.35 -15.00 1.14
N PHE A 31 -4.93 -13.94 1.69
CA PHE A 31 -6.35 -13.88 2.04
C PHE A 31 -6.97 -12.52 1.69
N ARG A 32 -8.29 -12.45 1.78
CA ARG A 32 -9.08 -11.21 1.71
C ARG A 32 -10.15 -11.28 2.80
N ASP A 33 -10.36 -10.18 3.54
CA ASP A 33 -11.40 -10.11 4.56
C ASP A 33 -12.82 -9.93 3.97
N CYS A 34 -12.90 -9.48 2.72
CA CYS A 34 -14.13 -9.38 1.96
C CYS A 34 -13.88 -9.49 0.45
N ALA A 35 -14.93 -9.68 -0.36
CA ALA A 35 -14.81 -9.90 -1.80
C ALA A 35 -14.12 -8.74 -2.56
N GLN A 36 -14.20 -7.53 -2.02
CA GLN A 36 -13.65 -6.30 -2.63
C GLN A 36 -12.50 -5.69 -1.81
N CYS A 37 -12.11 -6.35 -0.71
CA CYS A 37 -11.04 -5.91 0.17
C CYS A 37 -9.67 -6.24 -0.44
N PRO A 38 -8.60 -5.52 -0.07
CA PRO A 38 -7.24 -5.81 -0.52
C PRO A 38 -6.83 -7.26 -0.29
N GLU A 39 -5.97 -7.79 -1.17
CA GLU A 39 -5.25 -9.03 -0.87
C GLU A 39 -4.22 -8.76 0.20
N MET A 40 -4.23 -9.60 1.23
CA MET A 40 -3.32 -9.52 2.36
C MET A 40 -2.43 -10.77 2.37
N VAL A 41 -1.16 -10.62 2.75
CA VAL A 41 -0.22 -11.72 2.93
C VAL A 41 0.19 -11.80 4.38
N ALA A 42 -0.08 -12.93 5.03
CA ALA A 42 0.38 -13.17 6.40
C ALA A 42 1.92 -13.20 6.43
N LEU A 43 2.51 -12.41 7.32
CA LEU A 43 3.97 -12.34 7.46
C LEU A 43 4.49 -13.53 8.27
N PRO A 44 5.69 -14.08 7.94
CA PRO A 44 6.21 -15.30 8.57
C PRO A 44 6.41 -15.24 10.08
N GLU A 45 6.59 -14.04 10.65
CA GLU A 45 6.82 -13.84 12.08
C GLU A 45 5.53 -13.93 12.92
N GLY A 46 4.37 -14.07 12.26
CA GLY A 46 3.07 -14.23 12.89
C GLY A 46 2.47 -12.91 13.41
N GLY A 47 1.15 -12.87 13.53
CA GLY A 47 0.41 -11.74 14.12
C GLY A 47 0.19 -10.52 13.21
N LEU A 48 0.88 -10.45 12.07
CA LEU A 48 0.74 -9.36 11.10
C LEU A 48 0.52 -9.90 9.69
N ALA A 49 -0.20 -9.14 8.89
CA ALA A 49 -0.29 -9.30 7.45
C ALA A 49 -0.05 -7.95 6.76
N LEU A 50 0.62 -7.94 5.62
CA LEU A 50 0.80 -6.75 4.80
C LEU A 50 0.05 -6.91 3.48
N GLY A 51 -0.44 -5.80 2.92
CA GLY A 51 -1.08 -5.76 1.63
C GLY A 51 -0.16 -6.39 0.61
N ARG A 52 -0.68 -7.37 -0.14
CA ARG A 52 0.07 -8.06 -1.20
C ARG A 52 0.60 -7.08 -2.24
N TYR A 53 -0.19 -6.03 -2.43
CA TYR A 53 0.01 -4.93 -3.34
C TYR A 53 -0.24 -3.63 -2.58
N GLU A 54 0.31 -2.58 -3.14
CA GLU A 54 -0.16 -1.21 -3.03
C GLU A 54 -1.70 -1.09 -3.11
N VAL A 55 -2.32 -0.21 -2.31
CA VAL A 55 -3.79 0.02 -2.39
C VAL A 55 -4.14 0.54 -3.78
N THR A 56 -5.06 -0.14 -4.47
CA THR A 56 -5.39 0.22 -5.85
C THR A 56 -6.39 1.37 -5.93
N VAL A 57 -6.44 2.05 -7.08
CA VAL A 57 -7.49 3.03 -7.41
C VAL A 57 -8.88 2.42 -7.25
N GLY A 58 -9.06 1.14 -7.62
CA GLY A 58 -10.33 0.43 -7.46
C GLY A 58 -10.74 0.21 -6.01
N GLU A 59 -9.79 -0.11 -5.13
CA GLU A 59 -10.01 -0.27 -3.68
C GLU A 59 -10.31 1.06 -3.01
N TYR A 60 -9.51 2.09 -3.30
CA TYR A 60 -9.71 3.42 -2.74
C TYR A 60 -11.01 4.08 -3.20
N ARG A 61 -11.46 3.81 -4.44
CA ARG A 61 -12.76 4.30 -4.93
C ARG A 61 -13.93 3.78 -4.10
N GLN A 62 -13.84 2.58 -3.52
CA GLN A 62 -14.91 2.06 -2.66
C GLN A 62 -15.04 2.91 -1.40
N PHE A 63 -13.93 3.24 -0.76
CA PHE A 63 -13.88 4.16 0.37
C PHE A 63 -14.49 5.52 -0.02
N ALA A 64 -13.97 6.16 -1.06
CA ALA A 64 -14.44 7.48 -1.48
C ALA A 64 -15.95 7.48 -1.82
N SER A 65 -16.45 6.40 -2.42
CA SER A 65 -17.88 6.26 -2.73
C SER A 65 -18.74 6.04 -1.48
N ALA A 66 -18.22 5.34 -0.48
CA ALA A 66 -18.94 5.02 0.75
C ALA A 66 -18.96 6.18 1.75
N THR A 67 -17.90 6.99 1.79
CA THR A 67 -17.73 8.04 2.82
C THR A 67 -17.90 9.45 2.28
N GLY A 68 -17.80 9.64 0.96
CA GLY A 68 -17.63 10.96 0.36
C GLY A 68 -16.25 11.59 0.63
N GLY A 69 -15.35 10.84 1.27
CA GLY A 69 -13.97 11.25 1.56
C GLY A 69 -13.02 10.96 0.41
N GLY A 70 -11.72 10.96 0.73
CA GLY A 70 -10.66 10.58 -0.20
C GLY A 70 -9.71 11.69 -0.62
N GLY A 71 -9.93 12.92 -0.17
CA GLY A 71 -9.06 14.08 -0.39
C GLY A 71 -8.77 14.37 -1.87
N ASP A 72 -8.10 15.49 -2.13
CA ASP A 72 -7.48 15.81 -3.42
C ASP A 72 -6.07 16.34 -3.13
N SER A 73 -5.18 15.44 -2.70
CA SER A 73 -3.87 15.79 -2.12
C SER A 73 -2.72 15.84 -3.15
N CYS A 74 -3.05 15.98 -4.44
CA CYS A 74 -2.05 16.22 -5.48
C CYS A 74 -1.39 17.60 -5.29
N LEU A 75 -0.11 17.73 -5.65
CA LEU A 75 0.60 19.03 -5.58
C LEU A 75 0.34 19.96 -6.79
N SER A 76 -0.46 19.55 -7.77
CA SER A 76 -0.92 20.33 -8.93
C SER A 76 -2.43 20.22 -9.00
N ASP A 77 -3.04 20.97 -9.91
CA ASP A 77 -4.45 20.85 -10.28
C ASP A 77 -4.75 19.40 -10.71
N GLY A 78 -5.11 18.55 -9.76
CA GLY A 78 -5.21 17.11 -9.91
C GLY A 78 -5.80 16.47 -8.65
N SER A 79 -6.15 15.20 -8.75
CA SER A 79 -6.69 14.40 -7.64
C SER A 79 -6.25 12.95 -7.76
N TRP A 80 -6.56 12.12 -6.77
CA TRP A 80 -6.40 10.66 -6.92
C TRP A 80 -7.22 10.08 -8.10
N ARG A 81 -8.24 10.82 -8.59
CA ARG A 81 -9.05 10.44 -9.77
C ARG A 81 -8.40 10.85 -11.09
N ASP A 82 -7.56 11.88 -11.06
CA ASP A 82 -6.83 12.42 -12.20
C ASP A 82 -5.48 12.97 -11.72
N PRO A 83 -4.48 12.09 -11.51
CA PRO A 83 -3.19 12.48 -10.94
C PRO A 83 -2.23 13.08 -11.97
N GLY A 84 -2.71 13.35 -13.20
CA GLY A 84 -1.88 13.85 -14.29
C GLY A 84 -1.20 12.76 -15.13
N PHE A 85 -1.52 11.49 -14.89
CA PHE A 85 -1.12 10.36 -15.73
C PHE A 85 -2.22 9.28 -15.75
N ALA A 86 -2.18 8.42 -16.76
CA ALA A 86 -3.23 7.41 -16.95
C ALA A 86 -3.15 6.32 -15.88
N GLN A 87 -4.29 6.05 -15.22
CA GLN A 87 -4.45 4.95 -14.27
C GLN A 87 -5.75 4.19 -14.54
N THR A 88 -5.72 2.89 -14.27
CA THR A 88 -6.90 2.02 -14.21
C THR A 88 -7.13 1.59 -12.77
N ASP A 89 -8.24 0.89 -12.51
CA ASP A 89 -8.57 0.35 -11.19
C ASP A 89 -7.55 -0.62 -10.60
N ARG A 90 -6.61 -1.11 -11.42
CA ARG A 90 -5.52 -2.01 -11.01
C ARG A 90 -4.21 -1.27 -10.73
N HIS A 91 -4.16 0.03 -10.95
CA HIS A 91 -2.99 0.85 -10.63
C HIS A 91 -3.02 1.26 -9.17
N PRO A 92 -1.85 1.54 -8.57
CA PRO A 92 -1.74 2.05 -7.21
C PRO A 92 -2.39 3.45 -7.16
N VAL A 93 -3.29 3.73 -6.21
CA VAL A 93 -3.85 5.08 -6.00
C VAL A 93 -2.78 6.12 -5.64
N ALA A 94 -2.63 7.15 -6.46
CA ALA A 94 -1.71 8.26 -6.21
C ALA A 94 -2.43 9.44 -5.54
N CYS A 95 -1.66 10.47 -5.15
CA CYS A 95 -2.18 11.72 -4.59
C CYS A 95 -3.02 11.56 -3.31
N VAL A 96 -2.59 10.66 -2.43
CA VAL A 96 -3.21 10.41 -1.13
C VAL A 96 -2.30 10.98 -0.04
N SER A 97 -2.82 11.88 0.80
CA SER A 97 -2.07 12.35 1.97
C SER A 97 -1.99 11.27 3.05
N TRP A 98 -1.12 11.47 4.04
CA TRP A 98 -1.07 10.56 5.20
C TRP A 98 -2.40 10.54 5.96
N ASP A 99 -3.09 11.68 6.10
CA ASP A 99 -4.38 11.73 6.78
C ASP A 99 -5.47 11.00 5.98
N ASP A 100 -5.49 11.17 4.64
CA ASP A 100 -6.40 10.44 3.75
C ASP A 100 -6.20 8.92 3.86
N ALA A 101 -4.94 8.48 3.95
CA ALA A 101 -4.58 7.07 4.16
C ALA A 101 -5.12 6.53 5.50
N GLN A 102 -4.99 7.30 6.58
CA GLN A 102 -5.53 6.88 7.87
C GLN A 102 -7.06 6.79 7.84
N GLU A 103 -7.75 7.72 7.18
CA GLU A 103 -9.20 7.63 7.01
C GLU A 103 -9.62 6.38 6.24
N TYR A 104 -8.90 6.04 5.17
CA TYR A 104 -9.12 4.81 4.41
C TYR A 104 -8.99 3.57 5.31
N PHE A 105 -7.94 3.47 6.12
CA PHE A 105 -7.75 2.31 7.00
C PHE A 105 -8.73 2.27 8.16
N TRP A 106 -9.15 3.40 8.68
CA TRP A 106 -10.21 3.46 9.68
C TRP A 106 -11.55 2.98 9.12
N TRP A 107 -11.88 3.39 7.90
CA TRP A 107 -13.07 2.90 7.19
C TRP A 107 -12.98 1.41 6.91
N LEU A 108 -11.85 0.92 6.40
CA LEU A 108 -11.65 -0.49 6.07
C LEU A 108 -11.71 -1.37 7.32
N SER A 109 -11.14 -0.90 8.44
CA SER A 109 -11.23 -1.58 9.74
C SER A 109 -12.67 -1.73 10.21
N ARG A 110 -13.45 -0.66 10.14
CA ARG A 110 -14.88 -0.69 10.52
C ARG A 110 -15.71 -1.60 9.60
N THR A 111 -15.35 -1.64 8.32
CA THR A 111 -16.08 -2.41 7.31
C THR A 111 -15.83 -3.90 7.45
N THR A 112 -14.61 -4.30 7.80
CA THR A 112 -14.18 -5.71 7.88
C THR A 112 -14.26 -6.30 9.29
N GLY A 113 -14.17 -5.46 10.32
CA GLY A 113 -14.00 -5.90 11.70
C GLY A 113 -12.56 -6.29 12.06
N ALA A 114 -11.63 -6.25 11.10
CA ALA A 114 -10.19 -6.38 11.33
C ALA A 114 -9.57 -5.01 11.62
N THR A 115 -8.33 -4.97 12.10
CA THR A 115 -7.61 -3.72 12.34
C THR A 115 -6.61 -3.48 11.23
N TYR A 116 -6.89 -2.49 10.40
CA TYR A 116 -6.04 -1.98 9.33
C TYR A 116 -5.33 -0.69 9.79
N ARG A 117 -4.06 -0.53 9.43
CA ARG A 117 -3.25 0.68 9.65
C ARG A 117 -2.11 0.77 8.63
N LEU A 118 -1.40 1.89 8.62
CA LEU A 118 -0.09 1.98 7.97
C LEU A 118 0.92 1.05 8.67
N PRO A 119 1.85 0.44 7.93
CA PRO A 119 2.99 -0.27 8.54
C PRO A 119 3.91 0.73 9.25
N THR A 120 4.63 0.24 10.27
CA THR A 120 5.82 0.96 10.71
C THR A 120 6.94 0.80 9.68
N GLU A 121 7.89 1.71 9.71
CA GLU A 121 9.09 1.65 8.89
C GLU A 121 9.84 0.33 9.08
N GLU A 122 9.93 -0.16 10.33
CA GLU A 122 10.58 -1.44 10.64
C GLU A 122 9.81 -2.64 10.04
N GLU A 123 8.49 -2.65 10.18
CA GLU A 123 7.63 -3.71 9.62
C GLU A 123 7.77 -3.75 8.10
N TRP A 124 7.76 -2.59 7.46
CA TRP A 124 7.88 -2.46 6.01
C TRP A 124 9.24 -2.90 5.51
N GLU A 125 10.34 -2.43 6.11
CA GLU A 125 11.71 -2.77 5.66
C GLU A 125 11.99 -4.27 5.75
N ARG A 126 11.49 -4.90 6.81
CA ARG A 126 11.61 -6.35 6.98
C ARG A 126 10.83 -7.10 5.91
N ALA A 127 9.62 -6.65 5.62
CA ALA A 127 8.74 -7.25 4.62
C ALA A 127 9.23 -7.01 3.19
N ALA A 128 9.93 -5.90 2.94
CA ALA A 128 10.48 -5.51 1.64
C ALA A 128 11.78 -6.27 1.28
N ALA A 129 12.40 -6.98 2.23
CA ALA A 129 13.67 -7.65 2.01
C ALA A 129 13.63 -8.62 0.80
N GLY A 130 14.60 -8.47 -0.10
CA GLY A 130 14.71 -9.30 -1.31
C GLY A 130 13.72 -8.96 -2.43
N SER A 131 13.03 -7.82 -2.34
CA SER A 131 12.15 -7.34 -3.40
C SER A 131 12.93 -6.89 -4.63
N GLN A 132 12.38 -7.17 -5.81
CA GLN A 132 12.91 -6.66 -7.06
C GLN A 132 12.37 -5.25 -7.30
N ARG A 133 13.17 -4.40 -7.94
CA ARG A 133 12.71 -3.09 -8.39
C ARG A 133 11.57 -3.28 -9.40
N GLY A 134 10.43 -2.71 -9.07
CA GLY A 134 9.20 -2.63 -9.83
C GLY A 134 9.22 -1.51 -10.86
N CYS A 135 8.07 -0.90 -11.12
CA CYS A 135 7.93 0.05 -12.21
C CYS A 135 8.78 1.31 -12.02
N ASP A 136 9.42 1.72 -13.12
CA ASP A 136 10.52 2.69 -13.12
C ASP A 136 10.74 3.20 -14.57
N ASN A 137 10.70 4.51 -14.79
CA ASN A 137 10.72 5.14 -16.09
C ASN A 137 11.95 4.77 -16.94
N GLU A 138 13.13 4.68 -16.33
CA GLU A 138 14.39 4.35 -16.99
C GLU A 138 14.48 2.85 -17.28
N ARG A 139 14.06 2.02 -16.33
CA ARG A 139 14.15 0.56 -16.43
C ARG A 139 13.07 -0.05 -17.31
N THR A 140 11.86 0.47 -17.22
CA THR A 140 10.64 -0.12 -17.82
C THR A 140 10.05 0.72 -18.94
N GLY A 141 10.47 1.98 -19.10
CA GLY A 141 9.94 2.89 -20.12
C GLY A 141 8.54 3.42 -19.82
N HIS A 142 8.00 3.18 -18.62
CA HIS A 142 6.67 3.64 -18.23
C HIS A 142 6.66 5.15 -17.94
N ARG A 143 5.60 5.84 -18.39
CA ARG A 143 5.32 7.25 -18.10
C ARG A 143 4.13 7.31 -17.15
N GLY A 144 4.40 7.08 -15.87
CA GLY A 144 3.41 6.88 -14.82
C GLY A 144 3.57 5.51 -14.16
N THR A 145 2.64 5.20 -13.27
CA THR A 145 2.57 3.92 -12.55
C THR A 145 2.23 2.74 -13.46
N CYS A 146 2.45 1.53 -12.96
CA CYS A 146 1.93 0.30 -13.58
C CYS A 146 0.77 -0.30 -12.80
N PRO A 147 0.03 -1.26 -13.38
CA PRO A 147 -0.83 -2.13 -12.60
C PRO A 147 -0.02 -2.85 -11.52
N VAL A 148 -0.58 -2.98 -10.32
CA VAL A 148 0.07 -3.70 -9.22
C VAL A 148 0.34 -5.16 -9.59
N GLY A 149 1.46 -5.68 -9.10
CA GLY A 149 1.94 -7.04 -9.33
C GLY A 149 2.68 -7.25 -10.65
N SER A 150 3.01 -6.19 -11.39
CA SER A 150 3.61 -6.28 -12.73
C SER A 150 5.00 -6.92 -12.75
N HIS A 151 5.72 -6.92 -11.62
CA HIS A 151 7.09 -7.41 -11.53
C HIS A 151 7.29 -8.62 -10.61
N GLY A 152 6.18 -9.26 -10.20
CA GLY A 152 6.20 -10.45 -9.37
C GLY A 152 6.50 -10.17 -7.90
N PRO A 153 6.30 -11.16 -7.01
CA PRO A 153 6.47 -10.97 -5.58
C PRO A 153 7.90 -11.29 -5.10
N ASN A 154 8.26 -10.77 -3.93
CA ASN A 154 9.39 -11.21 -3.14
C ASN A 154 9.12 -12.56 -2.45
N ALA A 155 10.07 -13.05 -1.65
CA ALA A 155 9.94 -14.35 -0.95
C ALA A 155 8.78 -14.39 0.05
N ALA A 156 8.33 -13.24 0.57
CA ALA A 156 7.18 -13.12 1.44
C ALA A 156 5.84 -13.02 0.67
N GLY A 157 5.86 -13.02 -0.67
CA GLY A 157 4.63 -12.93 -1.48
C GLY A 157 4.16 -11.51 -1.80
N LEU A 158 4.93 -10.50 -1.40
CA LEU A 158 4.63 -9.07 -1.58
C LEU A 158 5.21 -8.54 -2.89
N SER A 159 4.46 -7.74 -3.61
CA SER A 159 4.89 -7.09 -4.85
C SER A 159 5.02 -5.58 -4.69
N ASP A 160 5.76 -4.97 -5.61
CA ASP A 160 5.88 -3.51 -5.75
C ASP A 160 6.46 -2.76 -4.55
N MET A 161 7.05 -3.48 -3.59
CA MET A 161 7.78 -2.92 -2.44
C MET A 161 8.98 -2.02 -2.81
N VAL A 162 9.37 -1.94 -4.10
CA VAL A 162 10.43 -1.04 -4.58
C VAL A 162 10.01 -0.51 -5.94
N GLY A 163 10.00 0.80 -6.14
CA GLY A 163 9.48 1.44 -7.36
C GLY A 163 7.95 1.52 -7.37
N ASN A 164 7.37 1.83 -8.53
CA ASN A 164 5.96 2.19 -8.68
C ASN A 164 5.60 3.46 -7.90
N LEU A 165 5.15 3.43 -6.65
CA LEU A 165 4.95 4.65 -5.83
C LEU A 165 5.66 4.57 -4.49
N TRP A 166 6.04 5.74 -3.95
CA TRP A 166 6.46 5.85 -2.56
C TRP A 166 5.33 5.43 -1.64
N GLU A 167 5.64 4.74 -0.55
CA GLU A 167 4.64 4.23 0.39
C GLU A 167 4.71 4.98 1.72
N TRP A 168 3.56 5.44 2.24
CA TRP A 168 3.45 6.02 3.58
C TRP A 168 3.74 5.01 4.69
N MET A 169 4.43 5.46 5.73
CA MET A 169 4.61 4.74 7.00
C MET A 169 3.87 5.46 8.13
N GLU A 170 3.61 4.74 9.23
CA GLU A 170 3.06 5.32 10.45
C GLU A 170 4.08 6.29 11.13
N ASP A 171 5.37 6.04 10.96
CA ASP A 171 6.46 6.73 11.65
C ASP A 171 6.58 8.23 11.30
N CYS A 172 6.92 9.01 12.33
CA CYS A 172 7.26 10.43 12.19
C CYS A 172 8.71 10.59 11.69
N TRP A 173 8.94 11.51 10.76
CA TRP A 173 10.28 11.73 10.21
C TRP A 173 11.18 12.37 11.27
N GLU A 174 12.23 11.68 11.70
CA GLU A 174 13.17 12.15 12.75
C GLU A 174 12.46 12.63 14.04
N GLY A 175 11.31 12.04 14.36
CA GLY A 175 10.50 12.40 15.52
C GLY A 175 9.58 13.61 15.33
N ASP A 176 9.59 14.27 14.17
CA ASP A 176 8.63 15.32 13.80
C ASP A 176 7.47 14.74 13.01
N CYS A 177 6.26 14.75 13.56
CA CYS A 177 5.07 14.19 12.93
C CYS A 177 4.39 15.16 11.94
N GLY A 178 4.90 16.39 11.79
CA GLY A 178 4.55 17.26 10.66
C GLY A 178 5.09 16.75 9.33
N SER A 179 6.05 15.80 9.37
CA SER A 179 6.52 15.02 8.23
C SER A 179 6.44 13.53 8.56
N ARG A 180 6.17 12.69 7.56
CA ARG A 180 6.02 11.24 7.75
C ARG A 180 7.03 10.49 6.90
N VAL A 181 7.42 9.32 7.37
CA VAL A 181 8.36 8.45 6.66
C VAL A 181 7.70 7.91 5.39
N LEU A 182 8.50 7.84 4.33
CA LEU A 182 8.17 7.23 3.05
C LEU A 182 9.22 6.18 2.70
N ARG A 183 8.82 5.05 2.12
CA ARG A 183 9.74 3.98 1.64
C ARG A 183 9.38 3.52 0.22
N GLY A 184 10.23 2.69 -0.37
CA GLY A 184 9.99 2.02 -1.67
C GLY A 184 10.53 2.76 -2.90
N GLY A 185 10.52 4.09 -2.93
CA GLY A 185 10.80 4.82 -4.18
C GLY A 185 9.62 4.74 -5.14
N SER A 186 9.73 5.37 -6.29
CA SER A 186 8.65 5.52 -7.26
C SER A 186 9.09 5.24 -8.69
N TRP A 187 8.15 5.36 -9.62
CA TRP A 187 8.34 5.16 -11.04
C TRP A 187 9.21 6.22 -11.71
N TYR A 188 9.62 7.30 -11.02
CA TYR A 188 10.42 8.39 -11.60
C TYR A 188 11.76 8.63 -10.86
N ASP A 189 12.14 7.76 -9.92
CA ASP A 189 13.39 7.87 -9.13
C ASP A 189 14.62 7.23 -9.77
#